data_AF-A0A9D4ZDG0-F1
#
_entry.id   AF-A0A9D4ZDG0-F1
#
_cell.length_a   1.000
_cell.length_b   1.000
_cell.length_c   1.000
_cell.angle_alpha   90.00
_cell.angle_beta   90.00
_cell.angle_gamma   90.00
#
_symmetry.space_group_name_H-M   'P 1'
#
loop_
_entity.id
_entity.type
_entity.pdbx_description
1 polymer ?
#
loop_
_entity_poly.entity_id
_entity_poly.type
_entity_poly.pdbx_seq_one_letter_code
_entity_poly.pdbx_strand_id
1 'polypeptide(L)'
;MAPKKGKKAKKDAKELSPEEKKAKAEALAIKAEEARKKKIAAVKARVQHLKDVEEKYSNENMQKIHDKWRKIMRTAKTKELHKDIEIFSECYDCEVKRKDGSIAILMRHLLEAEQQRDLAFSKHLEILNQLMSLHNTRMKDMETEFQDNAQKFEQSFKQESEHIRTAHERQKKELHDMIHAMENECKEAENELRQEFEASREEIKNKNTEEYNVLKISLERSIEDLECKIEETHQAYLESTDSKTQAFKRMMEKDKVTARLIEQRMRKLLHLHESIAYRRAKIATDSREWESRNKALREQKDGMNKHYQGLKRKISKLRSQAHQDLKAVSNLSDDVQADLQKKLDMAGTILKLGQLNSKLELEQERVFPFDPLHLSSLHPSVMNMRSFKLNCATNQARGHAQECCRVVDTASDTCSSDSYHAPIVTDELGKEVEEFDYLSKFHCKYNKVLLDKMALEKQKKELAVQVDKLKFSLKGYVEGFAACNDETMKKLKLYMNEANDHLKATTMPSNIDCLMRAMRQTTVITS
;
A
#
# COMPACT_ATOMS: atom_id res chain seq x y z
N MET A 1 -44.22 -85.56 106.74
CA MET A 1 -45.34 -85.33 107.67
C MET A 1 -46.47 -86.30 107.35
N ALA A 2 -46.82 -87.19 108.29
CA ALA A 2 -48.09 -87.91 108.32
C ALA A 2 -49.25 -86.91 108.61
N PRO A 3 -50.55 -87.22 108.41
CA PRO A 3 -51.27 -88.26 109.18
C PRO A 3 -52.32 -89.07 108.34
N LYS A 4 -52.48 -90.38 108.57
CA LYS A 4 -53.41 -91.12 109.47
C LYS A 4 -54.82 -91.45 108.92
N LYS A 5 -55.08 -92.77 108.96
CA LYS A 5 -56.24 -93.51 109.54
C LYS A 5 -57.64 -93.21 109.00
N GLY A 6 -58.31 -94.21 108.43
CA GLY A 6 -59.23 -95.10 109.18
C GLY A 6 -60.65 -94.86 108.64
N LYS A 7 -61.66 -95.74 108.71
CA LYS A 7 -61.92 -96.96 109.45
C LYS A 7 -63.12 -97.67 108.79
N LYS A 8 -63.20 -98.98 109.02
CA LYS A 8 -64.28 -99.94 108.73
C LYS A 8 -65.71 -99.45 109.03
N ALA A 9 -66.70 -99.96 108.30
CA ALA A 9 -67.84 -100.72 108.88
C ALA A 9 -68.65 -101.44 107.79
N LYS A 10 -69.31 -102.51 108.25
CA LYS A 10 -69.99 -103.62 107.58
C LYS A 10 -71.51 -103.34 107.54
N LYS A 11 -72.28 -104.22 106.89
CA LYS A 11 -73.75 -104.44 107.03
C LYS A 11 -74.65 -103.45 106.26
N ASP A 12 -75.81 -103.79 105.70
CA ASP A 12 -76.61 -105.03 105.62
C ASP A 12 -77.47 -104.94 104.34
N ALA A 13 -77.87 -106.08 103.80
CA ALA A 13 -78.81 -106.19 102.69
C ALA A 13 -80.24 -105.82 103.13
N LYS A 14 -80.92 -104.97 102.37
CA LYS A 14 -82.39 -104.88 102.36
C LYS A 14 -82.87 -104.34 101.01
N GLU A 15 -83.57 -105.20 100.28
CA GLU A 15 -84.36 -104.91 99.06
C GLU A 15 -85.51 -103.93 99.43
N LEU A 16 -86.20 -103.13 98.60
CA LEU A 16 -86.36 -102.96 97.15
C LEU A 16 -87.22 -101.67 96.98
N SER A 17 -86.94 -100.78 96.01
CA SER A 17 -87.94 -99.93 95.30
C SER A 17 -87.29 -99.28 94.06
N PRO A 18 -87.91 -99.28 92.86
CA PRO A 18 -87.22 -99.14 91.57
C PRO A 18 -86.79 -97.72 91.12
N GLU A 19 -87.06 -96.64 91.86
CA GLU A 19 -86.80 -95.28 91.32
C GLU A 19 -85.43 -94.66 91.69
N GLU A 20 -84.79 -95.07 92.78
CA GLU A 20 -83.49 -94.49 93.20
C GLU A 20 -82.26 -95.08 92.49
N LYS A 21 -82.43 -96.16 91.71
CA LYS A 21 -81.35 -96.77 90.91
C LYS A 21 -81.05 -96.02 89.62
N LYS A 22 -81.98 -95.22 89.07
CA LYS A 22 -81.77 -94.42 87.86
C LYS A 22 -80.89 -93.19 88.09
N ALA A 23 -81.12 -92.43 89.17
CA ALA A 23 -80.38 -91.19 89.43
C ALA A 23 -78.88 -91.40 89.76
N LYS A 24 -78.53 -92.49 90.46
CA LYS A 24 -77.11 -92.84 90.69
C LYS A 24 -76.41 -93.35 89.43
N ALA A 25 -77.13 -94.03 88.53
CA ALA A 25 -76.58 -94.45 87.25
C ALA A 25 -76.30 -93.24 86.34
N GLU A 26 -77.18 -92.22 86.35
CA GLU A 26 -77.01 -90.99 85.55
C GLU A 26 -75.85 -90.11 86.05
N ALA A 27 -75.69 -89.91 87.35
CA ALA A 27 -74.56 -89.12 87.89
C ALA A 27 -73.18 -89.80 87.68
N LEU A 28 -73.16 -91.13 87.71
CA LEU A 28 -71.95 -91.93 87.43
C LEU A 28 -71.65 -91.95 85.93
N ALA A 29 -72.69 -91.93 85.08
CA ALA A 29 -72.56 -91.73 83.64
C ALA A 29 -72.02 -90.34 83.29
N ILE A 30 -72.50 -89.25 83.91
CA ILE A 30 -72.01 -87.88 83.67
C ILE A 30 -70.54 -87.74 84.10
N LYS A 31 -70.14 -88.26 85.26
CA LYS A 31 -68.72 -88.25 85.67
C LYS A 31 -67.82 -89.10 84.76
N ALA A 32 -68.32 -90.22 84.25
CA ALA A 32 -67.61 -91.02 83.25
C ALA A 32 -67.50 -90.29 81.91
N GLU A 33 -68.53 -89.54 81.51
CA GLU A 33 -68.56 -88.73 80.28
C GLU A 33 -67.64 -87.50 80.41
N GLU A 34 -67.58 -86.85 81.56
CA GLU A 34 -66.62 -85.78 81.88
C GLU A 34 -65.18 -86.29 81.96
N ALA A 35 -64.94 -87.47 82.53
CA ALA A 35 -63.62 -88.11 82.51
C ALA A 35 -63.21 -88.51 81.08
N ARG A 36 -64.16 -88.94 80.25
CA ARG A 36 -63.95 -89.20 78.81
C ARG A 36 -63.66 -87.90 78.07
N LYS A 37 -64.39 -86.81 78.34
CA LYS A 37 -64.14 -85.47 77.78
C LYS A 37 -62.80 -84.90 78.23
N LYS A 38 -62.39 -85.08 79.49
CA LYS A 38 -61.06 -84.69 79.99
C LYS A 38 -59.95 -85.51 79.34
N LYS A 39 -60.14 -86.81 79.12
CA LYS A 39 -59.19 -87.66 78.37
C LYS A 39 -59.10 -87.24 76.90
N ILE A 40 -60.23 -86.96 76.24
CA ILE A 40 -60.28 -86.46 74.86
C ILE A 40 -59.64 -85.07 74.76
N ALA A 41 -59.90 -84.17 75.72
CA ALA A 41 -59.28 -82.86 75.78
C ALA A 41 -57.77 -82.94 76.05
N ALA A 42 -57.31 -83.86 76.89
CA ALA A 42 -55.88 -84.11 77.11
C ALA A 42 -55.19 -84.67 75.87
N VAL A 43 -55.83 -85.59 75.13
CA VAL A 43 -55.34 -86.08 73.84
C VAL A 43 -55.32 -84.96 72.80
N LYS A 44 -56.38 -84.14 72.72
CA LYS A 44 -56.47 -83.00 71.80
C LYS A 44 -55.41 -81.94 72.12
N ALA A 45 -55.17 -81.64 73.39
CA ALA A 45 -54.13 -80.74 73.85
C ALA A 45 -52.72 -81.29 73.54
N ARG A 46 -52.51 -82.60 73.69
CA ARG A 46 -51.26 -83.27 73.29
C ARG A 46 -51.04 -83.21 71.78
N VAL A 47 -52.07 -83.45 70.98
CA VAL A 47 -52.00 -83.34 69.52
C VAL A 47 -51.76 -81.89 69.10
N GLN A 48 -52.43 -80.92 69.75
CA GLN A 48 -52.22 -79.50 69.47
C GLN A 48 -50.79 -79.07 69.82
N HIS A 49 -50.28 -79.48 70.99
CA HIS A 49 -48.89 -79.23 71.36
C HIS A 49 -47.90 -79.84 70.37
N LEU A 50 -48.15 -81.06 69.88
CA LEU A 50 -47.31 -81.69 68.84
C LEU A 50 -47.36 -80.90 67.52
N LYS A 51 -48.54 -80.43 67.11
CA LYS A 51 -48.71 -79.56 65.94
C LYS A 51 -47.98 -78.23 66.10
N ASP A 52 -48.12 -77.57 67.25
CA ASP A 52 -47.46 -76.28 67.51
C ASP A 52 -45.93 -76.44 67.56
N VAL A 53 -45.44 -77.58 68.06
CA VAL A 53 -44.01 -77.94 68.05
C VAL A 53 -43.53 -78.23 66.62
N GLU A 54 -44.30 -78.97 65.83
CA GLU A 54 -44.01 -79.23 64.42
C GLU A 54 -44.04 -77.94 63.58
N GLU A 55 -44.99 -77.04 63.83
CA GLU A 55 -45.09 -75.73 63.19
C GLU A 55 -43.90 -74.84 63.56
N LYS A 56 -43.49 -74.81 64.83
CA LYS A 56 -42.26 -74.13 65.26
C LYS A 56 -41.03 -74.70 64.56
N TYR A 57 -40.88 -76.03 64.51
CA TYR A 57 -39.77 -76.65 63.79
C TYR A 57 -39.81 -76.37 62.29
N SER A 58 -41.00 -76.34 61.69
CA SER A 58 -41.19 -75.98 60.28
C SER A 58 -40.77 -74.54 60.02
N ASN A 59 -41.20 -73.59 60.87
CA ASN A 59 -40.84 -72.18 60.78
C ASN A 59 -39.34 -71.94 61.02
N GLU A 60 -38.75 -72.58 62.03
CA GLU A 60 -37.31 -72.53 62.28
C GLU A 60 -36.50 -73.15 61.13
N ASN A 61 -36.98 -74.26 60.57
CA ASN A 61 -36.35 -74.88 59.41
C ASN A 61 -36.46 -73.97 58.18
N MET A 62 -37.61 -73.33 57.95
CA MET A 62 -37.80 -72.35 56.88
C MET A 62 -36.87 -71.15 57.04
N GLN A 63 -36.71 -70.61 58.25
CA GLN A 63 -35.75 -69.53 58.53
C GLN A 63 -34.31 -69.98 58.29
N LYS A 64 -33.91 -71.18 58.75
CA LYS A 64 -32.57 -71.74 58.48
C LYS A 64 -32.33 -71.97 56.99
N ILE A 65 -33.35 -72.40 56.24
CA ILE A 65 -33.30 -72.55 54.79
C ILE A 65 -33.17 -71.18 54.12
N HIS A 66 -33.95 -70.18 54.52
CA HIS A 66 -33.83 -68.81 54.01
C HIS A 66 -32.49 -68.18 54.36
N ASP A 67 -31.91 -68.42 55.54
CA ASP A 67 -30.57 -67.94 55.90
C ASP A 67 -29.49 -68.58 55.03
N LYS A 68 -29.59 -69.90 54.80
CA LYS A 68 -28.72 -70.60 53.85
C LYS A 68 -28.89 -70.06 52.43
N TRP A 69 -30.11 -69.87 51.94
CA TRP A 69 -30.38 -69.30 50.62
C TRP A 69 -29.92 -67.85 50.52
N ARG A 70 -30.13 -67.01 51.53
CA ARG A 70 -29.59 -65.64 51.56
C ARG A 70 -28.08 -65.66 51.50
N LYS A 71 -27.42 -66.56 52.24
CA LYS A 71 -25.96 -66.71 52.18
C LYS A 71 -25.51 -67.12 50.78
N ILE A 72 -26.17 -68.11 50.16
CA ILE A 72 -25.87 -68.58 48.79
C ILE A 72 -26.13 -67.48 47.75
N MET A 73 -27.25 -66.78 47.83
CA MET A 73 -27.62 -65.71 46.90
C MET A 73 -26.71 -64.50 47.05
N ARG A 74 -26.33 -64.12 48.28
CA ARG A 74 -25.33 -63.08 48.51
C ARG A 74 -23.99 -63.49 47.93
N THR A 75 -23.49 -64.69 48.21
CA THR A 75 -22.20 -65.10 47.65
C THR A 75 -22.23 -65.21 46.13
N ALA A 76 -23.34 -65.65 45.54
CA ALA A 76 -23.53 -65.66 44.08
C ALA A 76 -23.56 -64.24 43.51
N LYS A 77 -24.37 -63.33 44.06
CA LYS A 77 -24.46 -61.94 43.58
C LYS A 77 -23.17 -61.17 43.82
N THR A 78 -22.49 -61.39 44.93
CA THR A 78 -21.17 -60.82 45.19
C THR A 78 -20.18 -61.30 44.13
N LYS A 79 -20.16 -62.60 43.77
CA LYS A 79 -19.29 -63.09 42.68
C LYS A 79 -19.63 -62.49 41.31
N GLU A 80 -20.91 -62.31 41.01
CA GLU A 80 -21.35 -61.63 39.79
C GLU A 80 -20.85 -60.18 39.76
N LEU A 81 -21.07 -59.42 40.83
CA LEU A 81 -20.60 -58.04 40.94
C LEU A 81 -19.07 -57.91 40.87
N HIS A 82 -18.32 -58.87 41.42
CA HIS A 82 -16.85 -58.85 41.27
C HIS A 82 -16.44 -59.04 39.81
N LYS A 83 -17.11 -59.92 39.07
CA LYS A 83 -16.87 -60.09 37.63
C LYS A 83 -17.26 -58.84 36.84
N ASP A 84 -18.37 -58.20 37.19
CA ASP A 84 -18.79 -56.95 36.55
C ASP A 84 -17.77 -55.84 36.82
N ILE A 85 -17.30 -55.70 38.06
CA ILE A 85 -16.23 -54.75 38.42
C ILE A 85 -14.94 -55.05 37.65
N GLU A 86 -14.56 -56.32 37.51
CA GLU A 86 -13.39 -56.75 36.74
C GLU A 86 -13.53 -56.35 35.27
N ILE A 87 -14.66 -56.69 34.63
CA ILE A 87 -14.96 -56.30 33.24
C ILE A 87 -14.93 -54.78 33.09
N PHE A 88 -15.56 -54.03 34.01
CA PHE A 88 -15.52 -52.57 33.98
C PHE A 88 -14.10 -52.04 34.14
N SER A 89 -13.27 -52.62 35.02
CA SER A 89 -11.89 -52.21 35.21
C SER A 89 -11.05 -52.43 33.95
N GLU A 90 -11.19 -53.57 33.27
CA GLU A 90 -10.53 -53.86 32.00
C GLU A 90 -11.00 -52.91 30.89
N CYS A 91 -12.30 -52.60 30.85
CA CYS A 91 -12.86 -51.63 29.91
C CYS A 91 -12.31 -50.23 30.16
N TYR A 92 -12.24 -49.79 31.41
CA TYR A 92 -11.65 -48.50 31.78
C TYR A 92 -10.16 -48.46 31.45
N ASP A 93 -9.39 -49.52 31.70
CA ASP A 93 -7.98 -49.59 31.32
C ASP A 93 -7.78 -49.48 29.80
N CYS A 94 -8.66 -50.11 29.01
CA CYS A 94 -8.64 -49.96 27.56
C CYS A 94 -8.96 -48.52 27.12
N GLU A 95 -9.94 -47.87 27.75
CA GLU A 95 -10.28 -46.48 27.48
C GLU A 95 -9.15 -45.52 27.86
N VAL A 96 -8.50 -45.73 29.01
CA VAL A 96 -7.36 -44.95 29.47
C VAL A 96 -6.23 -45.08 28.46
N LYS A 97 -5.84 -46.30 28.06
CA LYS A 97 -4.80 -46.52 27.03
C LYS A 97 -5.12 -45.83 25.71
N ARG A 98 -6.39 -45.84 25.27
CA ARG A 98 -6.82 -45.14 24.05
C ARG A 98 -6.71 -43.63 24.18
N LYS A 99 -7.13 -43.08 25.33
CA LYS A 99 -7.02 -41.65 25.63
C LYS A 99 -5.56 -41.24 25.74
N ASP A 100 -4.71 -42.02 26.41
CA ASP A 100 -3.26 -41.80 26.50
C ASP A 100 -2.59 -41.82 25.14
N GLY A 101 -2.96 -42.76 24.26
CA GLY A 101 -2.49 -42.78 22.88
C GLY A 101 -2.93 -41.53 22.09
N SER A 102 -4.16 -41.06 22.31
CA SER A 102 -4.66 -39.82 21.70
C SER A 102 -3.92 -38.60 22.23
N ILE A 103 -3.66 -38.53 23.53
CA ILE A 103 -2.88 -37.47 24.18
C ILE A 103 -1.46 -37.47 23.62
N ALA A 104 -0.80 -38.62 23.50
CA ALA A 104 0.55 -38.71 22.95
C ALA A 104 0.64 -38.21 21.50
N ILE A 105 -0.35 -38.54 20.67
CA ILE A 105 -0.44 -38.03 19.28
C ILE A 105 -0.65 -36.51 19.28
N LEU A 106 -1.56 -36.00 20.12
CA LEU A 106 -1.81 -34.56 20.23
C LEU A 106 -0.57 -33.81 20.75
N MET A 107 0.16 -34.35 21.72
CA MET A 107 1.41 -33.78 22.20
C MET A 107 2.46 -33.72 21.09
N ARG A 108 2.58 -34.78 20.28
CA ARG A 108 3.47 -34.76 19.10
C ARG A 108 3.05 -33.69 18.09
N HIS A 109 1.75 -33.56 17.80
CA HIS A 109 1.25 -32.53 16.87
C HIS A 109 1.49 -31.12 17.41
N LEU A 110 1.36 -30.91 18.73
CA LEU A 110 1.69 -29.63 19.37
C LEU A 110 3.18 -29.30 19.22
N LEU A 111 4.07 -30.27 19.46
CA LEU A 111 5.51 -30.08 19.27
C LEU A 111 5.87 -29.81 17.80
N GLU A 112 5.27 -30.54 16.85
CA GLU A 112 5.45 -30.31 15.41
C GLU A 112 4.99 -28.91 15.01
N ALA A 113 3.84 -28.45 15.51
CA ALA A 113 3.33 -27.10 15.26
C ALA A 113 4.22 -26.01 15.87
N GLU A 114 4.76 -26.24 17.08
CA GLU A 114 5.69 -25.32 17.73
C GLU A 114 7.01 -25.22 16.94
N GLN A 115 7.58 -26.35 16.51
CA GLN A 115 8.77 -26.37 15.66
C GLN A 115 8.54 -25.65 14.32
N GLN A 116 7.36 -25.85 13.70
CA GLN A 116 6.99 -25.14 12.49
C GLN A 116 6.89 -23.63 12.72
N ARG A 117 6.31 -23.20 13.86
CA ARG A 117 6.24 -21.79 14.25
C ARG A 117 7.63 -21.19 14.44
N ASP A 118 8.52 -21.87 15.15
CA ASP A 118 9.88 -21.40 15.41
C ASP A 118 10.72 -21.32 14.13
N LEU A 119 10.57 -22.29 13.23
CA LEU A 119 11.21 -22.28 11.91
C LEU A 119 10.69 -21.12 11.05
N ALA A 120 9.37 -20.96 10.98
CA ALA A 120 8.74 -19.87 10.21
C ALA A 120 9.18 -18.50 10.75
N PHE A 121 9.24 -18.33 12.08
CA PHE A 121 9.72 -17.10 12.70
C PHE A 121 11.19 -16.84 12.40
N SER A 122 12.05 -17.85 12.54
CA SER A 122 13.48 -17.73 12.23
C SER A 122 13.70 -17.38 10.75
N LYS A 123 12.93 -17.98 9.84
CA LYS A 123 12.98 -17.66 8.41
C LYS A 123 12.46 -16.27 8.09
N HIS A 124 11.40 -15.82 8.76
CA HIS A 124 10.92 -14.45 8.62
C HIS A 124 11.97 -13.43 9.07
N LEU A 125 12.62 -13.67 10.22
CA LEU A 125 13.72 -12.82 10.70
C LEU A 125 14.91 -12.82 9.73
N GLU A 126 15.27 -13.97 9.14
CA GLU A 126 16.31 -14.06 8.11
C GLU A 126 15.98 -13.18 6.89
N ILE A 127 14.73 -13.25 6.40
CA ILE A 127 14.25 -12.41 5.29
C ILE A 127 14.26 -10.93 5.68
N LEU A 128 13.80 -10.58 6.88
CA LEU A 128 13.84 -9.19 7.36
C LEU A 128 15.28 -8.68 7.45
N ASN A 129 16.23 -9.50 7.92
CA ASN A 129 17.64 -9.14 7.96
C ASN A 129 18.22 -8.94 6.55
N GLN A 130 17.85 -9.78 5.58
CA GLN A 130 18.24 -9.59 4.18
C GLN A 130 17.63 -8.30 3.59
N LEU A 131 16.37 -8.00 3.91
CA LEU A 131 15.74 -6.76 3.46
C LEU A 131 16.41 -5.53 4.09
N MET A 132 16.73 -5.59 5.38
CA MET A 132 17.47 -4.54 6.07
C MET A 132 18.87 -4.36 5.50
N SER A 133 19.58 -5.44 5.14
CA SER A 133 20.91 -5.33 4.52
C SER A 133 20.84 -4.70 3.13
N LEU A 134 19.87 -5.09 2.30
CA LEU A 134 19.61 -4.45 0.99
C LEU A 134 19.27 -2.98 1.15
N HIS A 135 18.42 -2.64 2.12
CA HIS A 135 18.07 -1.25 2.42
C HIS A 135 19.29 -0.46 2.88
N ASN A 136 20.12 -1.01 3.76
CA ASN A 136 21.34 -0.37 4.24
C ASN A 136 22.36 -0.16 3.10
N THR A 137 22.51 -1.12 2.19
CA THR A 137 23.36 -0.93 1.01
C THR A 137 22.82 0.18 0.12
N ARG A 138 21.53 0.16 -0.22
CA ARG A 138 20.90 1.23 -1.02
C ARG A 138 21.05 2.61 -0.37
N MET A 139 20.87 2.70 0.96
CA MET A 139 21.05 3.96 1.68
C MET A 139 22.50 4.45 1.62
N LYS A 140 23.47 3.55 1.76
CA LYS A 140 24.89 3.89 1.61
C LYS A 140 25.22 4.35 0.20
N ASP A 141 24.72 3.67 -0.83
CA ASP A 141 24.95 4.05 -2.23
C ASP A 141 24.34 5.43 -2.52
N MET A 142 23.14 5.72 -2.00
CA MET A 142 22.53 7.04 -2.13
C MET A 142 23.30 8.13 -1.37
N GLU A 143 23.84 7.81 -0.19
CA GLU A 143 24.67 8.73 0.59
C GLU A 143 26.00 9.02 -0.12
N THR A 144 26.65 8.01 -0.70
CA THR A 144 27.89 8.20 -1.46
C THR A 144 27.64 8.99 -2.73
N GLU A 145 26.57 8.68 -3.49
CA GLU A 145 26.19 9.47 -4.67
C GLU A 145 25.88 10.93 -4.31
N PHE A 146 25.17 11.16 -3.20
CA PHE A 146 24.90 12.51 -2.71
C PHE A 146 26.19 13.25 -2.34
N GLN A 147 27.09 12.58 -1.61
CA GLN A 147 28.35 13.16 -1.18
C GLN A 147 29.27 13.46 -2.37
N ASP A 148 29.35 12.57 -3.36
CA ASP A 148 30.08 12.77 -4.61
C ASP A 148 29.52 13.96 -5.41
N ASN A 149 28.19 14.06 -5.51
CA ASN A 149 27.55 15.17 -6.21
C ASN A 149 27.78 16.50 -5.48
N ALA A 150 27.72 16.51 -4.15
CA ALA A 150 28.04 17.68 -3.34
C ALA A 150 29.50 18.12 -3.52
N GLN A 151 30.44 17.17 -3.52
CA GLN A 151 31.85 17.46 -3.76
C GLN A 151 32.10 17.98 -5.18
N LYS A 152 31.49 17.38 -6.21
CA LYS A 152 31.58 17.87 -7.59
C LYS A 152 31.04 19.29 -7.72
N PHE A 153 29.90 19.58 -7.09
CA PHE A 153 29.32 20.92 -7.10
C PHE A 153 30.21 21.93 -6.39
N GLU A 154 30.75 21.58 -5.22
CA GLU A 154 31.69 22.41 -4.47
C GLU A 154 32.97 22.69 -5.29
N GLN A 155 33.50 21.67 -5.96
CA GLN A 155 34.66 21.81 -6.84
C GLN A 155 34.34 22.71 -8.04
N SER A 156 33.20 22.54 -8.72
CA SER A 156 32.81 23.42 -9.82
C SER A 156 32.64 24.86 -9.36
N PHE A 157 32.04 25.08 -8.18
CA PHE A 157 31.87 26.42 -7.63
C PHE A 157 33.21 27.07 -7.27
N LYS A 158 34.14 26.30 -6.67
CA LYS A 158 35.50 26.77 -6.40
C LYS A 158 36.23 27.12 -7.69
N GLN A 159 36.13 26.28 -8.72
CA GLN A 159 36.75 26.54 -10.03
C GLN A 159 36.17 27.79 -10.70
N GLU A 160 34.84 27.96 -10.70
CA GLU A 160 34.19 29.14 -11.25
C GLU A 160 34.58 30.41 -10.46
N SER A 161 34.62 30.30 -9.12
CA SER A 161 35.05 31.41 -8.26
C SER A 161 36.49 31.84 -8.54
N GLU A 162 37.43 30.89 -8.68
CA GLU A 162 38.81 31.16 -9.04
C GLU A 162 38.93 31.73 -10.47
N HIS A 163 38.15 31.22 -11.42
CA HIS A 163 38.10 31.77 -12.78
C HIS A 163 37.61 33.23 -12.78
N ILE A 164 36.53 33.55 -12.05
CA ILE A 164 36.03 34.92 -11.92
C ILE A 164 37.07 35.81 -11.26
N ARG A 165 37.73 35.33 -10.20
CA ARG A 165 38.75 36.10 -9.47
C ARG A 165 39.96 36.40 -10.35
N THR A 166 40.46 35.42 -11.10
CA THR A 166 41.61 35.57 -12.00
C THR A 166 41.26 36.46 -13.19
N ALA A 167 40.07 36.34 -13.77
CA ALA A 167 39.59 37.22 -14.83
C ALA A 167 39.47 38.67 -14.34
N HIS A 168 38.89 38.89 -13.16
CA HIS A 168 38.80 40.22 -12.54
C HIS A 168 40.19 40.81 -12.25
N GLU A 169 41.13 40.02 -11.71
CA GLU A 169 42.48 40.49 -11.43
C GLU A 169 43.24 40.83 -12.72
N ARG A 170 43.01 40.08 -13.80
CA ARG A 170 43.54 40.39 -15.13
C ARG A 170 42.98 41.72 -15.65
N GLN A 171 41.66 41.90 -15.63
CA GLN A 171 41.02 43.16 -16.05
C GLN A 171 41.48 44.35 -15.22
N LYS A 172 41.64 44.17 -13.91
CA LYS A 172 42.18 45.19 -13.01
C LYS A 172 43.59 45.58 -13.42
N LYS A 173 44.48 44.61 -13.70
CA LYS A 173 45.84 44.89 -14.17
C LYS A 173 45.84 45.62 -15.50
N GLU A 174 45.06 45.16 -16.49
CA GLU A 174 44.93 45.84 -17.79
C GLU A 174 44.50 47.31 -17.64
N LEU A 175 43.55 47.61 -16.73
CA LEU A 175 43.15 48.98 -16.44
C LEU A 175 44.26 49.80 -15.77
N HIS A 176 45.01 49.21 -14.82
CA HIS A 176 46.14 49.90 -14.20
C HIS A 176 47.25 50.17 -15.21
N ASP A 177 47.54 49.22 -16.09
CA ASP A 177 48.55 49.37 -17.15
C ASP A 177 48.13 50.48 -18.15
N MET A 178 46.85 50.56 -18.50
CA MET A 178 46.31 51.64 -19.34
C MET A 178 46.41 53.01 -18.65
N ILE A 179 46.10 53.07 -17.34
CA ILE A 179 46.27 54.32 -16.56
C ILE A 179 47.74 54.72 -16.55
N HIS A 180 48.66 53.80 -16.29
CA HIS A 180 50.09 54.10 -16.29
C HIS A 180 50.62 54.52 -17.67
N ALA A 181 50.15 53.88 -18.74
CA ALA A 181 50.49 54.29 -20.11
C ALA A 181 50.01 55.71 -20.39
N MET A 182 48.74 56.02 -20.05
CA MET A 182 48.17 57.36 -20.22
C MET A 182 48.89 58.42 -19.36
N GLU A 183 49.25 58.09 -18.13
CA GLU A 183 50.05 58.98 -17.28
C GLU A 183 51.44 59.26 -17.87
N ASN A 184 52.06 58.27 -18.49
CA ASN A 184 53.36 58.43 -19.14
C ASN A 184 53.25 59.29 -20.42
N GLU A 185 52.25 59.05 -21.26
CA GLU A 185 51.98 59.89 -22.45
C GLU A 185 51.71 61.35 -22.05
N CYS A 186 50.91 61.58 -21.00
CA CYS A 186 50.69 62.92 -20.45
C CYS A 186 51.99 63.57 -19.97
N LYS A 187 52.86 62.83 -19.25
CA LYS A 187 54.17 63.34 -18.81
C LYS A 187 55.10 63.64 -19.98
N GLU A 188 55.11 62.79 -21.01
CA GLU A 188 55.89 63.01 -22.22
C GLU A 188 55.40 64.27 -22.95
N ALA A 189 54.10 64.43 -23.15
CA ALA A 189 53.52 65.65 -23.74
C ALA A 189 53.81 66.90 -22.90
N GLU A 190 53.74 66.81 -21.57
CA GLU A 190 54.17 67.92 -20.69
C GLU A 190 55.65 68.26 -20.86
N ASN A 191 56.52 67.25 -21.02
CA ASN A 191 57.95 67.45 -21.24
C ASN A 191 58.23 68.04 -22.63
N GLU A 192 57.54 67.57 -23.67
CA GLU A 192 57.64 68.12 -25.02
C GLU A 192 57.21 69.59 -25.04
N LEU A 193 56.06 69.93 -24.47
CA LEU A 193 55.61 71.31 -24.33
C LEU A 193 56.65 72.16 -23.57
N ARG A 194 57.20 71.66 -22.45
CA ARG A 194 58.27 72.35 -21.71
C ARG A 194 59.50 72.60 -22.59
N GLN A 195 59.93 71.60 -23.36
CA GLN A 195 61.06 71.73 -24.28
C GLN A 195 60.77 72.74 -25.40
N GLU A 196 59.56 72.73 -25.98
CA GLU A 196 59.13 73.72 -26.96
C GLU A 196 59.09 75.14 -26.37
N PHE A 197 58.61 75.30 -25.14
CA PHE A 197 58.63 76.57 -24.42
C PHE A 197 60.07 77.04 -24.18
N GLU A 198 60.97 76.17 -23.75
CA GLU A 198 62.38 76.51 -23.58
C GLU A 198 63.07 76.85 -24.90
N ALA A 199 62.79 76.11 -25.97
CA ALA A 199 63.31 76.36 -27.30
C ALA A 199 62.83 77.71 -27.86
N SER A 200 61.53 78.00 -27.78
CA SER A 200 60.97 79.29 -28.20
C SER A 200 61.52 80.45 -27.37
N ARG A 201 61.77 80.24 -26.07
CA ARG A 201 62.40 81.24 -25.19
C ARG A 201 63.84 81.54 -25.64
N GLU A 202 64.65 80.52 -25.92
CA GLU A 202 66.01 80.72 -26.44
C GLU A 202 65.99 81.31 -27.85
N GLU A 203 65.03 80.95 -28.71
CA GLU A 203 64.87 81.55 -30.04
C GLU A 203 64.56 83.05 -29.95
N ILE A 204 63.64 83.46 -29.07
CA ILE A 204 63.34 84.88 -28.83
C ILE A 204 64.58 85.60 -28.28
N LYS A 205 65.31 84.98 -27.36
CA LYS A 205 66.55 85.56 -26.82
C LYS A 205 67.59 85.73 -27.92
N ASN A 206 67.77 84.75 -28.80
CA ASN A 206 68.67 84.83 -29.94
C ASN A 206 68.22 85.92 -30.92
N LYS A 207 66.94 85.99 -31.29
CA LYS A 207 66.38 87.07 -32.11
C LYS A 207 66.62 88.45 -31.51
N ASN A 208 66.37 88.61 -30.20
CA ASN A 208 66.65 89.89 -29.53
C ASN A 208 68.14 90.24 -29.57
N THR A 209 69.04 89.26 -29.40
CA THR A 209 70.48 89.52 -29.53
C THR A 209 70.89 89.83 -30.98
N GLU A 210 70.26 89.19 -31.97
CA GLU A 210 70.46 89.48 -33.40
C GLU A 210 69.94 90.88 -33.75
N GLU A 211 68.71 91.23 -33.35
CA GLU A 211 68.12 92.56 -33.52
C GLU A 211 68.95 93.63 -32.82
N TYR A 212 69.43 93.36 -31.60
CA TYR A 212 70.37 94.25 -30.90
C TYR A 212 71.64 94.45 -31.71
N ASN A 213 72.24 93.38 -32.25
CA ASN A 213 73.44 93.46 -33.07
C ASN A 213 73.18 94.19 -34.41
N VAL A 214 72.05 93.95 -35.06
CA VAL A 214 71.64 94.64 -36.29
C VAL A 214 71.39 96.12 -36.03
N LEU A 215 70.68 96.46 -34.95
CA LEU A 215 70.46 97.84 -34.53
C LEU A 215 71.77 98.51 -34.19
N LYS A 216 72.67 97.82 -33.49
CA LYS A 216 74.02 98.30 -33.20
C LYS A 216 74.76 98.65 -34.49
N ILE A 217 74.80 97.74 -35.47
CA ILE A 217 75.42 97.98 -36.79
C ILE A 217 74.73 99.14 -37.52
N SER A 218 73.39 99.21 -37.48
CA SER A 218 72.62 100.28 -38.12
C SER A 218 72.88 101.63 -37.47
N LEU A 219 73.06 101.68 -36.15
CA LEU A 219 73.38 102.90 -35.40
C LEU A 219 74.84 103.29 -35.64
N GLU A 220 75.78 102.34 -35.65
CA GLU A 220 77.17 102.58 -36.05
C GLU A 220 77.22 103.17 -37.47
N ARG A 221 76.48 102.60 -38.42
CA ARG A 221 76.34 103.14 -39.79
C ARG A 221 75.64 104.50 -39.84
N SER A 222 74.61 104.71 -39.02
CA SER A 222 73.93 106.02 -38.98
C SER A 222 74.80 107.09 -38.36
N ILE A 223 75.67 106.72 -37.41
CA ILE A 223 76.71 107.59 -36.85
C ILE A 223 77.71 107.95 -37.95
N GLU A 224 78.22 106.98 -38.71
CA GLU A 224 79.08 107.23 -39.86
C GLU A 224 78.40 108.13 -40.92
N ASP A 225 77.14 107.84 -41.27
CA ASP A 225 76.36 108.67 -42.20
C ASP A 225 76.11 110.08 -41.65
N LEU A 226 75.94 110.24 -40.34
CA LEU A 226 75.80 111.54 -39.69
C LEU A 226 77.12 112.28 -39.63
N GLU A 227 78.25 111.59 -39.46
CA GLU A 227 79.59 112.18 -39.57
C GLU A 227 79.80 112.70 -41.01
N CYS A 228 79.52 111.89 -42.04
CA CYS A 228 79.54 112.33 -43.43
C CYS A 228 78.53 113.45 -43.72
N LYS A 229 77.32 113.40 -43.18
CA LYS A 229 76.34 114.48 -43.35
C LYS A 229 76.71 115.73 -42.57
N ILE A 230 77.40 115.64 -41.44
CA ILE A 230 77.94 116.81 -40.74
C ILE A 230 79.01 117.45 -41.61
N GLU A 231 79.84 116.68 -42.28
CA GLU A 231 80.81 117.18 -43.27
C GLU A 231 80.11 117.81 -44.49
N GLU A 232 79.12 117.14 -45.07
CA GLU A 232 78.33 117.62 -46.22
C GLU A 232 77.42 118.81 -45.88
N THR A 233 76.78 118.82 -44.71
CA THR A 233 75.94 119.93 -44.26
C THR A 233 76.77 121.08 -43.76
N HIS A 234 77.97 120.87 -43.21
CA HIS A 234 78.91 121.96 -43.01
C HIS A 234 79.26 122.63 -44.34
N GLN A 235 79.43 121.84 -45.42
CA GLN A 235 79.56 122.34 -46.78
C GLN A 235 78.26 122.99 -47.33
N ALA A 236 77.08 122.43 -47.08
CA ALA A 236 75.81 122.94 -47.64
C ALA A 236 75.12 124.03 -46.79
N TYR A 237 75.49 124.20 -45.52
CA TYR A 237 75.06 125.29 -44.62
C TYR A 237 75.77 126.60 -44.98
N LEU A 238 76.96 126.50 -45.60
CA LEU A 238 77.55 127.60 -46.35
C LEU A 238 76.71 127.98 -47.58
N GLU A 239 75.92 127.05 -48.14
CA GLU A 239 75.28 127.24 -49.45
C GLU A 239 73.77 127.48 -49.43
N SER A 240 73.00 127.06 -48.41
CA SER A 240 71.52 126.95 -48.56
C SER A 240 70.60 127.44 -47.42
N THR A 241 71.09 128.23 -46.46
CA THR A 241 70.40 128.59 -45.19
C THR A 241 69.14 129.49 -45.29
N ASP A 242 68.31 129.36 -46.31
CA ASP A 242 67.02 130.08 -46.34
C ASP A 242 65.83 129.31 -46.97
N SER A 243 66.09 128.33 -47.84
CA SER A 243 65.04 127.69 -48.64
C SER A 243 64.18 126.66 -47.87
N LYS A 244 64.77 125.93 -46.91
CA LYS A 244 64.13 124.77 -46.26
C LYS A 244 63.05 125.14 -45.22
N THR A 245 63.12 126.35 -44.66
CA THR A 245 62.23 126.83 -43.58
C THR A 245 60.78 127.04 -44.05
N GLN A 246 60.56 127.24 -45.35
CA GLN A 246 59.23 127.48 -45.91
C GLN A 246 58.46 126.20 -46.29
N ALA A 247 59.13 125.07 -46.52
CA ALA A 247 58.50 123.81 -46.93
C ALA A 247 57.85 123.06 -45.74
N PHE A 248 58.47 123.10 -44.57
CA PHE A 248 58.01 122.42 -43.35
C PHE A 248 56.63 122.91 -42.86
N LYS A 249 56.37 124.22 -43.01
CA LYS A 249 55.10 124.84 -42.58
C LYS A 249 53.88 124.35 -43.37
N ARG A 250 54.05 123.83 -44.59
CA ARG A 250 52.93 123.38 -45.44
C ARG A 250 52.49 121.94 -45.17
N MET A 251 53.38 121.09 -44.66
CA MET A 251 53.05 119.68 -44.34
C MET A 251 52.29 119.55 -43.02
N MET A 252 52.62 120.37 -42.02
CA MET A 252 51.98 120.35 -40.70
C MET A 252 50.47 120.65 -40.72
N GLU A 253 49.98 121.41 -41.69
CA GLU A 253 48.56 121.77 -41.76
C GLU A 253 47.69 120.65 -42.38
N LYS A 254 48.27 119.81 -43.23
CA LYS A 254 47.57 118.64 -43.80
C LYS A 254 47.38 117.53 -42.78
N ASP A 255 48.37 117.32 -41.90
CA ASP A 255 48.34 116.29 -40.86
C ASP A 255 47.28 116.54 -39.78
N LYS A 256 46.96 117.81 -39.48
CA LYS A 256 45.89 118.16 -38.54
C LYS A 256 44.50 117.75 -39.05
N VAL A 257 44.26 117.81 -40.35
CA VAL A 257 42.96 117.49 -40.95
C VAL A 257 42.73 115.99 -41.00
N THR A 258 43.76 115.21 -41.36
CA THR A 258 43.70 113.74 -41.37
C THR A 258 43.53 113.16 -39.97
N ALA A 259 44.22 113.72 -38.96
CA ALA A 259 44.11 113.30 -37.56
C ALA A 259 42.67 113.38 -37.02
N ARG A 260 41.95 114.49 -37.29
CA ARG A 260 40.55 114.66 -36.84
C ARG A 260 39.59 113.68 -37.49
N LEU A 261 39.81 113.32 -38.76
CA LEU A 261 38.98 112.35 -39.49
C LEU A 261 39.18 110.93 -38.96
N ILE A 262 40.43 110.55 -38.65
CA ILE A 262 40.77 109.27 -38.05
C ILE A 262 40.09 109.12 -36.69
N GLU A 263 40.11 110.16 -35.86
CA GLU A 263 39.49 110.15 -34.54
C GLU A 263 37.96 109.90 -34.60
N GLN A 264 37.26 110.56 -35.54
CA GLN A 264 35.82 110.34 -35.74
C GLN A 264 35.51 108.92 -36.23
N ARG A 265 36.35 108.35 -37.11
CA ARG A 265 36.19 106.97 -37.57
C ARG A 265 36.48 105.96 -36.46
N MET A 266 37.51 106.20 -35.65
CA MET A 266 37.89 105.37 -34.51
C MET A 266 36.74 105.22 -33.50
N ARG A 267 36.07 106.33 -33.16
CA ARG A 267 34.91 106.30 -32.23
C ARG A 267 33.73 105.50 -32.78
N LYS A 268 33.42 105.62 -34.07
CA LYS A 268 32.38 104.80 -34.72
C LYS A 268 32.76 103.31 -34.72
N LEU A 269 34.04 103.01 -34.93
CA LEU A 269 34.57 101.65 -34.96
C LEU A 269 34.47 101.00 -33.57
N LEU A 270 34.83 101.73 -32.51
CA LEU A 270 34.68 101.28 -31.12
C LEU A 270 33.21 100.99 -30.77
N HIS A 271 32.29 101.89 -31.14
CA HIS A 271 30.88 101.69 -30.81
C HIS A 271 30.26 100.50 -31.55
N LEU A 272 30.63 100.30 -32.82
CA LEU A 272 30.24 99.10 -33.58
C LEU A 272 30.88 97.83 -32.99
N HIS A 273 32.12 97.90 -32.54
CA HIS A 273 32.82 96.78 -31.91
C HIS A 273 32.14 96.36 -30.59
N GLU A 274 31.78 97.31 -29.73
CA GLU A 274 31.02 97.05 -28.50
C GLU A 274 29.63 96.46 -28.80
N SER A 275 28.93 96.95 -29.82
CA SER A 275 27.63 96.39 -30.23
C SER A 275 27.75 94.94 -30.72
N ILE A 276 28.79 94.62 -31.49
CA ILE A 276 29.07 93.26 -31.94
C ILE A 276 29.44 92.37 -30.75
N ALA A 277 30.27 92.85 -29.83
CA ALA A 277 30.66 92.13 -28.62
C ALA A 277 29.44 91.81 -27.74
N TYR A 278 28.56 92.79 -27.53
CA TYR A 278 27.29 92.61 -26.80
C TYR A 278 26.40 91.56 -27.48
N ARG A 279 26.20 91.64 -28.80
CA ARG A 279 25.39 90.66 -29.54
C ARG A 279 26.00 89.26 -29.50
N ARG A 280 27.32 89.12 -29.60
CA ARG A 280 28.03 87.84 -29.44
C ARG A 280 27.84 87.25 -28.05
N ALA A 281 27.99 88.07 -27.01
CA ALA A 281 27.75 87.65 -25.64
C ALA A 281 26.30 87.19 -25.44
N LYS A 282 25.32 87.93 -25.99
CA LYS A 282 23.90 87.57 -25.90
C LYS A 282 23.57 86.26 -26.63
N ILE A 283 24.12 86.04 -27.82
CA ILE A 283 23.98 84.76 -28.54
C ILE A 283 24.58 83.61 -27.73
N ALA A 284 25.75 83.82 -27.11
CA ALA A 284 26.39 82.80 -26.29
C ALA A 284 25.58 82.46 -25.02
N THR A 285 25.01 83.46 -24.34
CA THR A 285 24.14 83.23 -23.18
C THR A 285 22.86 82.49 -23.58
N ASP A 286 22.23 82.91 -24.68
CA ASP A 286 20.99 82.28 -25.16
C ASP A 286 21.27 80.82 -25.60
N SER A 287 22.39 80.54 -26.28
CA SER A 287 22.81 79.18 -26.64
C SER A 287 22.97 78.29 -25.40
N ARG A 288 23.66 78.78 -24.36
CA ARG A 288 23.84 78.02 -23.11
C ARG A 288 22.52 77.74 -22.40
N GLU A 289 21.62 78.72 -22.37
CA GLU A 289 20.28 78.52 -21.81
C GLU A 289 19.47 77.47 -22.59
N TRP A 290 19.50 77.53 -23.92
CA TRP A 290 18.83 76.56 -24.78
C TRP A 290 19.41 75.16 -24.65
N GLU A 291 20.74 75.02 -24.58
CA GLU A 291 21.42 73.75 -24.34
C GLU A 291 21.04 73.16 -22.98
N SER A 292 21.03 73.97 -21.92
CA SER A 292 20.63 73.56 -20.58
C SER A 292 19.17 73.10 -20.54
N ARG A 293 18.24 73.87 -21.12
CA ARG A 293 16.82 73.49 -21.22
C ARG A 293 16.63 72.19 -22.03
N ASN A 294 17.30 72.06 -23.19
CA ASN A 294 17.22 70.86 -24.01
C ASN A 294 17.87 69.64 -23.35
N LYS A 295 18.90 69.82 -22.52
CA LYS A 295 19.50 68.75 -21.73
C LYS A 295 18.53 68.28 -20.65
N ALA A 296 17.95 69.19 -19.88
CA ALA A 296 16.96 68.87 -18.85
C ALA A 296 15.72 68.15 -19.43
N LEU A 297 15.21 68.60 -20.58
CA LEU A 297 14.09 67.92 -21.26
C LEU A 297 14.46 66.52 -21.75
N ARG A 298 15.68 66.31 -22.24
CA ARG A 298 16.18 64.97 -22.62
C ARG A 298 16.30 64.05 -21.41
N GLU A 299 16.85 64.54 -20.31
CA GLU A 299 16.97 63.77 -19.07
C GLU A 299 15.60 63.35 -18.52
N GLN A 300 14.61 64.25 -18.54
CA GLN A 300 13.24 63.93 -18.15
C GLN A 300 12.60 62.89 -19.07
N LYS A 301 12.76 63.06 -20.40
CA LYS A 301 12.29 62.08 -21.40
C LYS A 301 12.92 60.70 -21.17
N ASP A 302 14.24 60.65 -20.97
CA ASP A 302 14.97 59.41 -20.77
C ASP A 302 14.61 58.76 -19.42
N GLY A 303 14.39 59.56 -18.38
CA GLY A 303 13.84 59.11 -17.10
C GLY A 303 12.46 58.47 -17.25
N MET A 304 11.52 59.16 -17.91
CA MET A 304 10.20 58.60 -18.24
C MET A 304 10.29 57.33 -19.09
N ASN A 305 11.19 57.28 -20.06
CA ASN A 305 11.37 56.09 -20.91
C ASN A 305 11.91 54.90 -20.11
N LYS A 306 12.84 55.13 -19.17
CA LYS A 306 13.31 54.08 -18.23
C LYS A 306 12.15 53.57 -17.36
N HIS A 307 11.32 54.46 -16.83
CA HIS A 307 10.13 54.07 -16.08
C HIS A 307 9.13 53.28 -16.94
N TYR A 308 8.89 53.70 -18.17
CA TYR A 308 8.04 53.00 -19.13
C TYR A 308 8.58 51.60 -19.45
N GLN A 309 9.87 51.46 -19.74
CA GLN A 309 10.49 50.16 -19.98
C GLN A 309 10.44 49.27 -18.74
N GLY A 310 10.68 49.82 -17.55
CA GLY A 310 10.55 49.11 -16.28
C GLY A 310 9.13 48.59 -16.06
N LEU A 311 8.13 49.43 -16.29
CA LEU A 311 6.72 49.05 -16.20
C LEU A 311 6.35 48.00 -17.25
N LYS A 312 6.80 48.14 -18.50
CA LYS A 312 6.60 47.15 -19.56
C LYS A 312 7.17 45.79 -19.20
N ARG A 313 8.39 45.73 -18.63
CA ARG A 313 8.98 44.49 -18.12
C ARG A 313 8.16 43.88 -16.99
N LYS A 314 7.66 44.69 -16.04
CA LYS A 314 6.77 44.22 -14.96
C LYS A 314 5.47 43.63 -15.52
N ILE A 315 4.83 44.32 -16.48
CA ILE A 315 3.61 43.83 -17.14
C ILE A 315 3.88 42.51 -17.88
N SER A 316 4.98 42.42 -18.63
CA SER A 316 5.35 41.17 -19.30
C SER A 316 5.57 40.02 -18.31
N LYS A 317 6.22 40.28 -17.16
CA LYS A 317 6.40 39.27 -16.10
C LYS A 317 5.08 38.82 -15.48
N LEU A 318 4.19 39.75 -15.17
CA LEU A 318 2.87 39.43 -14.63
C LEU A 318 2.04 38.60 -15.63
N ARG A 319 2.09 38.96 -16.92
CA ARG A 319 1.43 38.17 -17.97
C ARG A 319 2.03 36.78 -18.12
N SER A 320 3.36 36.63 -18.05
CA SER A 320 3.99 35.31 -18.11
C SER A 320 3.68 34.45 -16.90
N GLN A 321 3.63 35.04 -15.70
CA GLN A 321 3.27 34.34 -14.46
C GLN A 321 1.81 33.88 -14.53
N ALA A 322 0.87 34.79 -14.81
CA ALA A 322 -0.53 34.43 -14.97
C ALA A 322 -0.76 33.35 -16.04
N HIS A 323 0.03 33.36 -17.13
CA HIS A 323 -0.01 32.31 -18.14
C HIS A 323 0.53 30.97 -17.62
N GLN A 324 1.61 30.97 -16.85
CA GLN A 324 2.15 29.77 -16.21
C GLN A 324 1.18 29.20 -15.18
N ASP A 325 0.57 30.06 -14.35
CA ASP A 325 -0.41 29.65 -13.35
C ASP A 325 -1.65 29.05 -14.01
N LEU A 326 -2.17 29.70 -15.06
CA LEU A 326 -3.30 29.16 -15.82
C LEU A 326 -2.96 27.81 -16.47
N LYS A 327 -1.75 27.67 -17.03
CA LYS A 327 -1.27 26.41 -17.59
C LYS A 327 -1.19 25.33 -16.52
N ALA A 328 -0.69 25.65 -15.32
CA ALA A 328 -0.61 24.71 -14.21
C ALA A 328 -2.01 24.27 -13.76
N VAL A 329 -2.95 25.20 -13.60
CA VAL A 329 -4.34 24.89 -13.24
C VAL A 329 -5.03 24.06 -14.32
N SER A 330 -4.82 24.38 -15.61
CA SER A 330 -5.38 23.58 -16.72
C SER A 330 -4.84 22.15 -16.68
N ASN A 331 -3.52 21.98 -16.55
CA ASN A 331 -2.92 20.65 -16.48
C ASN A 331 -3.42 19.85 -15.27
N LEU A 332 -3.49 20.47 -14.09
CA LEU A 332 -4.03 19.82 -12.88
C LEU A 332 -5.51 19.44 -13.06
N SER A 333 -6.30 20.31 -13.70
CA SER A 333 -7.70 20.00 -14.03
C SER A 333 -7.80 18.81 -14.98
N ASP A 334 -6.96 18.78 -16.02
CA ASP A 334 -6.93 17.68 -17.00
C ASP A 334 -6.48 16.35 -16.35
N ASP A 335 -5.49 16.39 -15.45
CA ASP A 335 -5.02 15.22 -14.69
C ASP A 335 -6.10 14.68 -13.76
N VAL A 336 -6.75 15.57 -12.98
CA VAL A 336 -7.86 15.20 -12.09
C VAL A 336 -9.04 14.66 -12.90
N GLN A 337 -9.36 15.27 -14.04
CA GLN A 337 -10.40 14.79 -14.94
C GLN A 337 -10.07 13.40 -15.48
N ALA A 338 -8.82 13.16 -15.89
CA ALA A 338 -8.37 11.85 -16.36
C ALA A 338 -8.47 10.78 -15.25
N ASP A 339 -8.10 11.11 -14.02
CA ASP A 339 -8.20 10.17 -12.89
C ASP A 339 -9.65 9.88 -12.48
N LEU A 340 -10.52 10.90 -12.50
CA LEU A 340 -11.95 10.71 -12.31
C LEU A 340 -12.56 9.85 -13.41
N GLN A 341 -12.14 10.04 -14.67
CA GLN A 341 -12.59 9.22 -15.79
C GLN A 341 -12.16 7.76 -15.62
N LYS A 342 -10.92 7.49 -15.21
CA LYS A 342 -10.45 6.12 -14.90
C LYS A 342 -11.29 5.48 -13.79
N LYS A 343 -11.60 6.23 -12.72
CA LYS A 343 -12.47 5.75 -11.63
C LYS A 343 -13.89 5.45 -12.12
N LEU A 344 -14.44 6.30 -12.98
CA LEU A 344 -15.74 6.10 -13.60
C LEU A 344 -15.75 4.85 -14.50
N ASP A 345 -14.72 4.66 -15.33
CA ASP A 345 -14.61 3.49 -16.20
C ASP A 345 -14.46 2.19 -15.39
N MET A 346 -13.71 2.23 -14.29
CA MET A 346 -13.58 1.11 -13.35
C MET A 346 -14.92 0.79 -12.67
N ALA A 347 -15.62 1.80 -12.13
CA ALA A 347 -16.94 1.64 -11.55
C ALA A 347 -17.95 1.11 -12.58
N GLY A 348 -17.92 1.63 -13.81
CA GLY A 348 -18.72 1.15 -14.92
C GLY A 348 -18.44 -0.31 -15.27
N THR A 349 -17.17 -0.73 -15.22
CA THR A 349 -16.77 -2.14 -15.42
C THR A 349 -17.29 -3.04 -14.30
N ILE A 350 -17.15 -2.61 -13.03
CA ILE A 350 -17.68 -3.33 -11.87
C ILE A 350 -19.20 -3.49 -11.96
N LEU A 351 -19.92 -2.42 -12.30
CA LEU A 351 -21.38 -2.47 -12.48
C LEU A 351 -21.78 -3.39 -13.63
N LYS A 352 -21.10 -3.33 -14.78
CA LYS A 352 -21.34 -4.25 -15.91
C LYS A 352 -21.10 -5.70 -15.52
N LEU A 353 -20.01 -6.00 -14.80
CA LEU A 353 -19.72 -7.34 -14.29
C LEU A 353 -20.78 -7.79 -13.27
N GLY A 354 -21.20 -6.91 -12.36
CA GLY A 354 -22.29 -7.17 -11.43
C GLY A 354 -23.61 -7.49 -12.13
N GLN A 355 -23.97 -6.74 -13.18
CA GLN A 355 -25.16 -7.00 -13.99
C GLN A 355 -25.06 -8.32 -14.76
N LEU A 356 -23.89 -8.65 -15.33
CA LEU A 356 -23.67 -9.93 -16.00
C LEU A 356 -23.77 -11.10 -15.02
N ASN A 357 -23.15 -10.97 -13.84
CA ASN A 357 -23.22 -11.99 -12.79
C ASN A 357 -24.66 -12.17 -12.28
N SER A 358 -25.43 -11.10 -12.12
CA SER A 358 -26.83 -11.16 -11.70
C SER A 358 -27.73 -11.94 -12.68
N LYS A 359 -27.37 -12.02 -13.97
CA LYS A 359 -28.10 -12.88 -14.94
C LYS A 359 -27.92 -14.38 -14.65
N LEU A 360 -26.85 -14.77 -13.97
CA LEU A 360 -26.54 -16.16 -13.61
C LEU A 360 -27.04 -16.53 -12.20
N GLU A 361 -27.57 -15.57 -11.45
CA GLU A 361 -28.13 -15.80 -10.12
C GLU A 361 -29.53 -16.42 -10.20
N LEU A 362 -29.85 -17.30 -9.24
CA LEU A 362 -31.18 -17.89 -9.11
C LEU A 362 -32.19 -16.84 -8.63
N GLU A 363 -33.49 -17.02 -8.93
CA GLU A 363 -34.54 -16.09 -8.51
C GLU A 363 -34.54 -15.84 -6.99
N GLN A 364 -34.26 -16.87 -6.19
CA GLN A 364 -34.15 -16.76 -4.73
C GLN A 364 -33.05 -15.79 -4.29
N GLU A 365 -31.89 -15.81 -4.96
CA GLU A 365 -30.74 -14.97 -4.63
C GLU A 365 -30.85 -13.55 -5.19
N ARG A 366 -31.68 -13.38 -6.23
CA ARG A 366 -32.01 -12.08 -6.79
C ARG A 366 -33.03 -11.32 -5.93
N VAL A 367 -33.98 -12.04 -5.32
CA VAL A 367 -35.00 -11.47 -4.42
C VAL A 367 -34.42 -11.25 -3.00
N PHE A 368 -33.59 -12.17 -2.50
CA PHE A 368 -32.94 -12.06 -1.19
C PHE A 368 -31.41 -12.26 -1.28
N PRO A 369 -30.65 -11.23 -1.66
CA PRO A 369 -29.19 -11.34 -1.83
C PRO A 369 -28.40 -11.56 -0.52
N PHE A 370 -28.97 -11.18 0.63
CA PHE A 370 -28.28 -11.12 1.92
C PHE A 370 -29.12 -11.72 3.07
N ASP A 371 -29.81 -12.84 2.81
CA ASP A 371 -30.75 -13.43 3.76
C ASP A 371 -30.09 -13.87 5.10
N PRO A 372 -30.54 -13.36 6.26
CA PRO A 372 -30.06 -13.79 7.58
C PRO A 372 -30.41 -15.25 7.92
N LEU A 373 -31.41 -15.84 7.27
CA LEU A 373 -31.94 -17.17 7.62
C LEU A 373 -30.95 -18.32 7.36
N HIS A 374 -29.91 -18.09 6.56
CA HIS A 374 -28.84 -19.07 6.34
C HIS A 374 -27.73 -19.05 7.41
N LEU A 375 -27.69 -18.06 8.29
CA LEU A 375 -26.83 -18.09 9.50
C LEU A 375 -27.48 -18.87 10.66
N SER A 376 -28.80 -19.08 10.62
CA SER A 376 -29.55 -19.69 11.72
C SER A 376 -29.45 -21.22 11.80
N SER A 377 -28.86 -21.91 10.82
CA SER A 377 -28.65 -23.37 10.90
C SER A 377 -27.39 -23.77 11.67
N LEU A 378 -26.64 -22.83 12.24
CA LEU A 378 -25.57 -23.10 13.19
C LEU A 378 -26.10 -22.86 14.61
N HIS A 379 -26.17 -23.97 15.35
CA HIS A 379 -26.42 -24.06 16.78
C HIS A 379 -25.81 -22.88 17.58
N PRO A 380 -26.49 -22.33 18.61
CA PRO A 380 -26.07 -21.13 19.38
C PRO A 380 -24.68 -21.21 20.06
N SER A 381 -23.96 -22.31 19.96
CA SER A 381 -22.64 -22.50 20.56
C SER A 381 -21.46 -21.95 19.74
N VAL A 382 -21.66 -21.48 18.50
CA VAL A 382 -20.55 -21.00 17.64
C VAL A 382 -20.44 -19.45 17.62
N MET A 383 -21.42 -18.73 18.18
CA MET A 383 -21.38 -17.26 18.28
C MET A 383 -20.44 -16.74 19.38
N ASN A 384 -19.78 -17.62 20.13
CA ASN A 384 -18.81 -17.27 21.19
C ASN A 384 -17.34 -17.43 20.75
N MET A 385 -17.04 -17.18 19.47
CA MET A 385 -15.68 -17.22 18.92
C MET A 385 -15.29 -15.93 18.17
N ARG A 386 -15.99 -14.81 18.41
CA ARG A 386 -15.63 -13.48 17.86
C ARG A 386 -15.06 -12.51 18.90
N SER A 387 -14.76 -12.97 20.11
CA SER A 387 -14.10 -12.17 21.15
C SER A 387 -12.71 -12.70 21.51
N PHE A 388 -11.96 -13.23 20.55
CA PHE A 388 -10.52 -13.37 20.73
C PHE A 388 -9.87 -12.04 20.33
N LYS A 389 -9.64 -11.19 21.32
CA LYS A 389 -8.76 -10.03 21.22
C LYS A 389 -7.44 -10.50 20.61
N LEU A 390 -7.22 -10.18 19.34
CA LEU A 390 -5.87 -10.12 18.81
C LEU A 390 -5.25 -8.86 19.41
N ASN A 391 -4.55 -9.02 20.54
CA ASN A 391 -3.58 -8.04 20.98
C ASN A 391 -2.45 -8.04 19.94
N CYS A 392 -2.61 -7.26 18.87
CA CYS A 392 -1.45 -6.78 18.13
C CYS A 392 -1.08 -5.43 18.74
N ALA A 393 0.00 -5.44 19.50
CA ALA A 393 0.67 -4.23 19.92
C ALA A 393 1.09 -3.44 18.66
N THR A 394 0.57 -2.24 18.50
CA THR A 394 1.18 -1.23 17.63
C THR A 394 1.10 0.12 18.33
N ASN A 395 1.87 0.23 19.41
CA ASN A 395 2.36 1.53 19.85
C ASN A 395 3.65 1.82 19.07
N GLN A 396 3.71 3.06 18.56
CA GLN A 396 4.91 3.81 18.17
C GLN A 396 5.62 3.40 16.88
N ALA A 397 5.19 4.01 15.78
CA ALA A 397 6.09 4.55 14.76
C ALA A 397 5.46 5.78 14.10
N ARG A 398 5.28 6.85 14.89
CA ARG A 398 5.23 8.21 14.36
C ARG A 398 6.69 8.62 14.13
N GLY A 399 7.15 8.55 12.89
CA GLY A 399 8.50 8.96 12.53
C GLY A 399 8.73 8.89 11.03
N HIS A 400 8.99 10.07 10.44
CA HIS A 400 9.55 10.31 9.11
C HIS A 400 8.65 10.09 7.88
N ALA A 401 7.82 11.11 7.60
CA ALA A 401 7.78 11.67 6.25
C ALA A 401 8.36 13.09 6.35
N GLN A 402 9.59 13.21 5.86
CA GLN A 402 10.38 14.42 5.78
C GLN A 402 9.92 15.26 4.57
N GLU A 403 9.48 16.47 4.87
CA GLU A 403 9.96 17.71 4.25
C GLU A 403 9.91 17.84 2.72
N CYS A 404 8.87 18.53 2.24
CA CYS A 404 9.08 19.63 1.30
C CYS A 404 8.08 20.76 1.55
N CYS A 405 8.60 21.99 1.48
CA CYS A 405 7.92 23.28 1.36
C CYS A 405 7.52 24.02 2.66
N ARG A 406 8.51 24.68 3.27
CA ARG A 406 8.43 26.11 3.67
C ARG A 406 9.37 26.87 2.71
N VAL A 407 9.11 28.06 2.18
CA VAL A 407 8.59 29.29 2.79
C VAL A 407 7.98 30.16 1.67
N VAL A 408 6.75 30.66 1.83
CA VAL A 408 6.40 32.08 1.58
C VAL A 408 5.25 32.43 2.54
N ASP A 409 5.55 33.17 3.59
CA ASP A 409 4.54 33.88 4.38
C ASP A 409 4.07 35.10 3.58
N THR A 410 2.76 35.25 3.38
CA THR A 410 2.04 36.51 3.60
C THR A 410 0.52 36.32 3.52
N ALA A 411 -0.13 36.62 4.65
CA ALA A 411 -1.46 37.21 4.81
C ALA A 411 -2.75 36.35 4.65
N SER A 412 -3.61 36.59 5.65
CA SER A 412 -5.07 36.45 5.75
C SER A 412 -5.72 35.07 5.83
N ASP A 413 -6.10 34.74 7.07
CA ASP A 413 -7.47 34.43 7.53
C ASP A 413 -8.42 33.60 6.66
N THR A 414 -8.99 32.60 7.36
CA THR A 414 -10.25 31.90 7.10
C THR A 414 -10.31 31.00 5.86
N CYS A 415 -10.03 29.70 6.05
CA CYS A 415 -10.84 28.70 5.38
C CYS A 415 -10.88 27.36 6.12
N SER A 416 -12.08 26.80 6.10
CA SER A 416 -12.62 25.59 6.68
C SER A 416 -11.70 24.36 6.72
N SER A 417 -11.89 23.58 7.78
CA SER A 417 -11.42 22.21 7.94
C SER A 417 -11.69 21.38 6.67
N ASP A 418 -10.64 21.08 5.91
CA ASP A 418 -10.69 20.12 4.81
C ASP A 418 -10.93 18.71 5.39
N SER A 419 -12.21 18.33 5.43
CA SER A 419 -12.64 16.96 5.58
C SER A 419 -12.28 16.21 4.30
N TYR A 420 -11.23 15.39 4.37
CA TYR A 420 -10.99 14.36 3.37
C TYR A 420 -12.21 13.45 3.33
N HIS A 421 -13.05 13.60 2.29
CA HIS A 421 -14.15 12.68 2.01
C HIS A 421 -13.57 11.35 1.51
N ALA A 422 -13.15 10.49 2.43
CA ALA A 422 -13.01 9.07 2.16
C ALA A 422 -14.42 8.46 1.96
N PRO A 423 -14.61 7.52 1.03
CA PRO A 423 -15.88 6.83 0.87
C PRO A 423 -16.12 5.93 2.10
N ILE A 424 -16.97 6.39 3.01
CA ILE A 424 -17.36 5.66 4.23
C ILE A 424 -18.56 4.77 3.90
N VAL A 425 -18.43 3.46 4.07
CA VAL A 425 -19.56 2.52 4.01
C VAL A 425 -20.20 2.45 5.39
N THR A 426 -21.52 2.67 5.45
CA THR A 426 -22.31 2.58 6.66
C THR A 426 -23.08 1.26 6.73
N ASP A 427 -23.24 0.73 7.93
CA ASP A 427 -24.10 -0.42 8.19
C ASP A 427 -25.59 -0.02 8.16
N GLU A 428 -26.50 -0.99 8.25
CA GLU A 428 -27.97 -0.78 8.26
C GLU A 428 -28.46 0.16 9.38
N LEU A 429 -27.61 0.41 10.38
CA LEU A 429 -27.84 1.31 11.51
C LEU A 429 -27.13 2.68 11.37
N GLY A 430 -26.53 2.96 10.22
CA GLY A 430 -25.84 4.23 9.94
C GLY A 430 -24.50 4.41 10.63
N LYS A 431 -23.92 3.34 11.19
CA LYS A 431 -22.57 3.35 11.81
C LYS A 431 -21.51 3.04 10.77
N GLU A 432 -20.35 3.68 10.91
CA GLU A 432 -19.19 3.44 10.04
C GLU A 432 -18.72 1.99 10.21
N VAL A 433 -18.58 1.28 9.09
CA VAL A 433 -18.02 -0.06 9.05
C VAL A 433 -16.50 0.07 8.92
N GLU A 434 -15.73 -0.82 9.55
CA GLU A 434 -14.28 -0.85 9.31
C GLU A 434 -13.96 -1.34 7.89
N GLU A 435 -12.90 -0.84 7.28
CA GLU A 435 -12.53 -1.14 5.88
C GLU A 435 -12.42 -2.66 5.60
N PHE A 436 -12.00 -3.45 6.59
CA PHE A 436 -11.92 -4.91 6.49
C PHE A 436 -13.27 -5.61 6.34
N ASP A 437 -14.35 -5.00 6.83
CA ASP A 437 -15.70 -5.58 6.83
C ASP A 437 -16.58 -5.10 5.65
N TYR A 438 -16.06 -4.21 4.77
CA TYR A 438 -16.80 -3.64 3.62
C TYR A 438 -17.37 -4.70 2.67
N LEU A 439 -16.64 -5.81 2.47
CA LEU A 439 -17.02 -6.88 1.55
C LEU A 439 -17.63 -8.11 2.27
N SER A 440 -17.90 -8.04 3.57
CA SER A 440 -18.41 -9.17 4.37
C SER A 440 -19.68 -9.78 3.77
N LYS A 441 -20.67 -8.95 3.42
CA LYS A 441 -21.93 -9.38 2.77
C LYS A 441 -21.70 -9.99 1.38
N PHE A 442 -20.75 -9.45 0.62
CA PHE A 442 -20.35 -10.02 -0.68
C PHE A 442 -19.71 -11.40 -0.52
N HIS A 443 -18.81 -11.57 0.45
CA HIS A 443 -18.16 -12.86 0.73
C HIS A 443 -19.15 -13.92 1.22
N CYS A 444 -20.17 -13.53 2.02
CA CYS A 444 -21.25 -14.45 2.39
C CYS A 444 -21.99 -14.98 1.15
N LYS A 445 -22.37 -14.09 0.22
CA LYS A 445 -23.02 -14.49 -1.04
C LYS A 445 -22.11 -15.36 -1.91
N TYR A 446 -20.83 -14.99 -2.03
CA TYR A 446 -19.84 -15.78 -2.79
C TYR A 446 -19.65 -17.19 -2.21
N ASN A 447 -19.53 -17.32 -0.89
CA ASN A 447 -19.36 -18.61 -0.22
C ASN A 447 -20.59 -19.51 -0.39
N LYS A 448 -21.81 -18.95 -0.39
CA LYS A 448 -23.04 -19.70 -0.68
C LYS A 448 -23.01 -20.31 -2.07
N VAL A 449 -22.77 -19.49 -3.10
CA VAL A 449 -22.67 -19.96 -4.50
C VAL A 449 -21.57 -21.01 -4.66
N LEU A 450 -20.46 -20.86 -3.93
CA LEU A 450 -19.37 -21.85 -3.93
C LEU A 450 -19.83 -23.19 -3.32
N LEU A 451 -20.55 -23.17 -2.21
CA LEU A 451 -21.10 -24.38 -1.58
C LEU A 451 -22.12 -25.07 -2.48
N ASP A 452 -23.02 -24.31 -3.11
CA ASP A 452 -24.01 -24.83 -4.05
C ASP A 452 -23.34 -25.46 -5.28
N LYS A 453 -22.29 -24.82 -5.81
CA LYS A 453 -21.47 -25.40 -6.88
C LYS A 453 -20.84 -26.72 -6.46
N MET A 454 -20.26 -26.80 -5.26
CA MET A 454 -19.66 -28.05 -4.75
C MET A 454 -20.72 -29.15 -4.55
N ALA A 455 -21.92 -28.79 -4.10
CA ALA A 455 -23.04 -29.73 -3.96
C ALA A 455 -23.49 -30.28 -5.33
N LEU A 456 -23.63 -29.41 -6.33
CA LEU A 456 -23.97 -29.80 -7.71
C LEU A 456 -22.87 -30.69 -8.33
N GLU A 457 -21.60 -30.38 -8.12
CA GLU A 457 -20.50 -31.22 -8.59
C GLU A 457 -20.52 -32.61 -7.95
N LYS A 458 -20.85 -32.70 -6.65
CA LYS A 458 -21.00 -33.98 -5.96
C LYS A 458 -22.16 -34.78 -6.52
N GLN A 459 -23.34 -34.18 -6.68
CA GLN A 459 -24.50 -34.84 -7.28
C GLN A 459 -24.22 -35.29 -8.71
N LYS A 460 -23.54 -34.47 -9.52
CA LYS A 460 -23.13 -34.84 -10.88
C LYS A 460 -22.19 -36.05 -10.88
N LYS A 461 -21.24 -36.13 -9.95
CA LYS A 461 -20.36 -37.30 -9.79
C LYS A 461 -21.15 -38.54 -9.37
N GLU A 462 -22.08 -38.42 -8.43
CA GLU A 462 -22.94 -39.52 -8.00
C GLU A 462 -23.83 -40.03 -9.14
N LEU A 463 -24.46 -39.12 -9.88
CA LEU A 463 -25.24 -39.44 -11.07
C LEU A 463 -24.39 -40.08 -12.17
N ALA A 464 -23.16 -39.60 -12.40
CA ALA A 464 -22.24 -40.24 -13.35
C ALA A 464 -21.94 -41.68 -12.95
N VAL A 465 -21.65 -41.93 -11.67
CA VAL A 465 -21.45 -43.28 -11.14
C VAL A 465 -22.71 -44.14 -11.29
N GLN A 466 -23.90 -43.59 -11.04
CA GLN A 466 -25.16 -44.31 -11.25
C GLN A 466 -25.41 -44.62 -12.72
N VAL A 467 -25.14 -43.68 -13.62
CA VAL A 467 -25.23 -43.88 -15.07
C VAL A 467 -24.24 -44.95 -15.52
N ASP A 468 -23.02 -44.96 -15.00
CA ASP A 468 -22.03 -45.99 -15.33
C ASP A 468 -22.45 -47.35 -14.78
N LYS A 469 -23.03 -47.42 -13.58
CA LYS A 469 -23.63 -48.64 -13.02
C LYS A 469 -24.81 -49.14 -13.85
N LEU A 470 -25.69 -48.25 -14.29
CA LEU A 470 -26.83 -48.60 -15.15
C LEU A 470 -26.35 -49.05 -16.53
N LYS A 471 -25.37 -48.39 -17.12
CA LYS A 471 -24.73 -48.83 -18.37
C LYS A 471 -24.07 -50.19 -18.20
N PHE A 472 -23.39 -50.44 -17.08
CA PHE A 472 -22.81 -51.74 -16.78
C PHE A 472 -23.88 -52.83 -16.60
N SER A 473 -24.96 -52.53 -15.88
CA SER A 473 -26.09 -53.44 -15.72
C SER A 473 -26.80 -53.72 -17.04
N LEU A 474 -27.05 -52.69 -17.86
CA LEU A 474 -27.62 -52.82 -19.20
C LEU A 474 -26.70 -53.65 -20.11
N LYS A 475 -25.39 -53.43 -20.05
CA LYS A 475 -24.41 -54.25 -20.77
C LYS A 475 -24.49 -55.71 -20.33
N GLY A 476 -24.59 -55.98 -19.02
CA GLY A 476 -24.82 -57.32 -18.48
C GLY A 476 -26.15 -57.94 -18.92
N TYR A 477 -27.24 -57.16 -19.00
CA TYR A 477 -28.51 -57.63 -19.55
C TYR A 477 -28.41 -57.94 -21.04
N VAL A 478 -27.70 -57.13 -21.83
CA VAL A 478 -27.46 -57.36 -23.25
C VAL A 478 -26.56 -58.58 -23.47
N GLU A 479 -25.52 -58.77 -22.65
CA GLU A 479 -24.69 -59.98 -22.66
C GLU A 479 -25.46 -61.22 -22.24
N GLY A 480 -26.36 -61.12 -21.24
CA GLY A 480 -27.28 -62.19 -20.85
C GLY A 480 -28.31 -62.52 -21.93
N PHE A 481 -28.85 -61.51 -22.63
CA PHE A 481 -29.74 -61.71 -23.77
C PHE A 481 -28.99 -62.32 -24.96
N ALA A 482 -27.75 -61.91 -25.20
CA ALA A 482 -26.87 -62.48 -26.21
C ALA A 482 -26.51 -63.94 -25.87
N ALA A 483 -26.23 -64.28 -24.60
CA ALA A 483 -25.98 -65.64 -24.16
C ALA A 483 -27.23 -66.53 -24.26
N CYS A 484 -28.42 -66.00 -23.96
CA CYS A 484 -29.69 -66.70 -24.12
C CYS A 484 -30.05 -66.90 -25.61
N ASN A 485 -29.72 -65.93 -26.47
CA ASN A 485 -29.76 -66.09 -27.92
C ASN A 485 -28.73 -67.10 -28.43
N ASP A 486 -27.54 -67.18 -27.83
CA ASP A 486 -26.51 -68.14 -28.23
C ASP A 486 -26.84 -69.57 -27.75
N GLU A 487 -27.49 -69.73 -26.59
CA GLU A 487 -28.05 -71.01 -26.13
C GLU A 487 -29.27 -71.46 -26.95
N THR A 488 -30.18 -70.55 -27.31
CA THR A 488 -31.30 -70.86 -28.22
C THR A 488 -30.81 -71.13 -29.64
N MET A 489 -29.77 -70.45 -30.12
CA MET A 489 -29.09 -70.75 -31.39
C MET A 489 -28.34 -72.09 -31.34
N LYS A 490 -27.75 -72.48 -30.21
CA LYS A 490 -27.19 -73.83 -30.02
C LYS A 490 -28.27 -74.91 -30.03
N LYS A 491 -29.42 -74.69 -29.38
CA LYS A 491 -30.59 -75.59 -29.46
C LYS A 491 -31.15 -75.67 -30.88
N LEU A 492 -31.24 -74.55 -31.61
CA LEU A 492 -31.65 -74.53 -33.02
C LEU A 492 -30.65 -75.24 -33.93
N LYS A 493 -29.35 -75.13 -33.68
CA LYS A 493 -28.32 -75.92 -34.39
C LYS A 493 -28.44 -77.42 -34.08
N LEU A 494 -28.80 -77.80 -32.85
CA LEU A 494 -29.07 -79.19 -32.50
C LEU A 494 -30.28 -79.72 -33.28
N TYR A 495 -31.39 -78.98 -33.29
CA TYR A 495 -32.59 -79.34 -34.08
C TYR A 495 -32.35 -79.33 -35.59
N MET A 496 -31.53 -78.40 -36.11
CA MET A 496 -31.15 -78.41 -37.53
C MET A 496 -30.22 -79.57 -37.87
N ASN A 497 -29.36 -80.02 -36.96
CA ASN A 497 -28.53 -81.20 -37.18
C ASN A 497 -29.37 -82.48 -37.15
N GLU A 498 -30.33 -82.61 -36.22
CA GLU A 498 -31.30 -83.71 -36.22
C GLU A 498 -32.18 -83.71 -37.49
N ALA A 499 -32.58 -82.53 -37.99
CA ALA A 499 -33.30 -82.41 -39.26
C ALA A 499 -32.41 -82.70 -40.50
N ASN A 500 -31.11 -82.36 -40.45
CA ASN A 500 -30.16 -82.67 -41.52
C ASN A 500 -29.81 -84.16 -41.57
N ASP A 501 -29.78 -84.84 -40.43
CA ASP A 501 -29.58 -86.29 -40.36
C ASP A 501 -30.80 -87.04 -40.93
N HIS A 502 -32.01 -86.50 -40.77
CA HIS A 502 -33.20 -87.01 -41.47
C HIS A 502 -33.22 -86.70 -42.98
N LEU A 503 -32.66 -85.56 -43.41
CA LEU A 503 -32.61 -85.19 -44.85
C LEU A 503 -31.47 -85.91 -45.61
N LYS A 504 -30.36 -86.27 -44.94
CA LYS A 504 -29.24 -87.03 -45.53
C LYS A 504 -29.44 -88.55 -45.53
N ALA A 505 -30.48 -89.07 -44.87
CA ALA A 505 -30.84 -90.49 -44.89
C ALA A 505 -31.61 -90.94 -46.16
N THR A 506 -31.97 -90.03 -47.08
CA THR A 506 -32.88 -90.36 -48.21
C THR A 506 -32.26 -90.24 -49.61
N THR A 507 -30.94 -90.05 -49.73
CA THR A 507 -30.23 -90.09 -51.02
C THR A 507 -28.95 -90.91 -50.90
N MET A 508 -29.10 -92.24 -51.02
CA MET A 508 -28.02 -93.18 -51.29
C MET A 508 -27.66 -93.15 -52.78
N PRO A 509 -26.38 -93.28 -53.14
CA PRO A 509 -26.03 -94.46 -53.92
C PRO A 509 -24.67 -95.04 -53.51
N SER A 510 -24.69 -96.27 -53.01
CA SER A 510 -23.56 -97.19 -53.16
C SER A 510 -24.10 -98.60 -53.33
N ASN A 511 -24.08 -99.06 -54.58
CA ASN A 511 -23.98 -100.47 -54.89
C ASN A 511 -23.60 -100.59 -56.36
N ILE A 512 -22.30 -100.76 -56.61
CA ILE A 512 -21.73 -101.78 -57.50
C ILE A 512 -20.24 -101.80 -57.16
N ASP A 513 -19.87 -102.62 -56.17
CA ASP A 513 -18.48 -103.07 -55.99
C ASP A 513 -18.41 -104.59 -55.69
N CYS A 514 -19.51 -105.31 -55.89
CA CYS A 514 -19.56 -106.78 -55.79
C CYS A 514 -19.86 -107.50 -57.11
N LEU A 515 -19.96 -106.79 -58.24
CA LEU A 515 -19.97 -107.43 -59.56
C LEU A 515 -18.69 -107.10 -60.35
N MET A 516 -17.64 -107.62 -59.73
CA MET A 516 -16.59 -108.39 -60.40
C MET A 516 -15.48 -107.60 -61.08
N ARG A 517 -14.47 -107.39 -60.23
CA ARG A 517 -13.02 -107.58 -60.47
C ARG A 517 -12.66 -108.94 -61.11
N ALA A 518 -13.50 -109.45 -62.01
CA ALA A 518 -13.27 -110.62 -62.85
C ALA A 518 -13.94 -110.35 -64.20
N MET A 519 -13.14 -109.82 -65.14
CA MET A 519 -13.32 -109.74 -66.61
C MET A 519 -12.73 -108.44 -67.19
N ARG A 520 -11.45 -108.18 -66.92
CA ARG A 520 -10.56 -107.45 -67.85
C ARG A 520 -9.34 -108.32 -68.15
N GLN A 521 -9.61 -109.47 -68.78
CA GLN A 521 -8.75 -110.01 -69.82
C GLN A 521 -9.40 -109.64 -71.16
N THR A 522 -8.55 -109.40 -72.16
CA THR A 522 -8.84 -109.25 -73.60
C THR A 522 -9.72 -108.05 -73.98
N THR A 523 -9.11 -106.89 -74.25
CA THR A 523 -8.68 -106.41 -75.59
C THR A 523 -9.83 -106.15 -76.56
N VAL A 524 -9.69 -105.06 -77.32
CA VAL A 524 -9.97 -104.93 -78.76
C VAL A 524 -10.85 -103.71 -79.12
N ILE A 525 -10.23 -102.90 -79.98
CA ILE A 525 -10.78 -101.95 -80.98
C ILE A 525 -11.06 -100.49 -80.57
N THR A 526 -10.11 -99.70 -81.08
CA THR A 526 -10.09 -98.29 -81.47
C THR A 526 -11.29 -97.80 -82.29
N SER A 527 -11.77 -96.61 -81.93
CA SER A 527 -12.09 -95.49 -82.85
C SER A 527 -12.13 -94.20 -82.06
#